data_AF-A0A4R8MTG3-F1
#
_entry.id   AF-A0A4R8MTG3-F1
#
_cell.length_a   1.000
_cell.length_b   1.000
_cell.length_c   1.000
_cell.angle_alpha   90.00
_cell.angle_beta   90.00
_cell.angle_gamma   90.00
#
_symmetry.space_group_name_H-M   'P 1'
#
loop_
_entity.id
_entity.type
_entity.pdbx_description
1 polymer ?
#
loop_
_entity_poly.entity_id
_entity_poly.type
_entity_poly.pdbx_seq_one_letter_code
_entity_poly.pdbx_strand_id
1 'polypeptide(L)'
;MHKFLVAGLFSLTFIWTNPNFAKSLDGLYFSEMLPTENGYLILGIEIFTEKGNSFYNAQELRFQKSRGWEEVLFVGKVTRDGKDLILVPEACQIRATETWGKKMALLRRFDCDHLEFRLGPFGSGPLVLSESLLGTWKEVLMPYVLDHRPGDPVAIHFDAPQITTEGIWGFHLNGLGGKDPEKSWNPSKRIWEPFQGYRSRPGLQFYRWKRSFSN
;
A
#
# COMPACT_ATOMS: atom_id res chain seq x y z
N MET A 1 -66.63 30.26 -21.13
CA MET A 1 -65.57 29.87 -22.09
C MET A 1 -64.28 30.54 -21.64
N HIS A 2 -63.35 29.76 -21.05
CA HIS A 2 -61.94 29.62 -21.49
C HIS A 2 -61.05 30.87 -21.26
N LYS A 3 -59.88 30.83 -20.63
CA LYS A 3 -58.98 29.77 -20.15
C LYS A 3 -58.01 30.42 -19.14
N PHE A 4 -57.74 29.73 -18.03
CA PHE A 4 -56.62 30.02 -17.12
C PHE A 4 -55.31 29.68 -17.84
N LEU A 5 -54.35 30.61 -17.84
CA LEU A 5 -52.99 30.37 -18.32
C LEU A 5 -52.12 30.07 -17.09
N VAL A 6 -52.14 28.80 -16.67
CA VAL A 6 -51.24 28.28 -15.63
C VAL A 6 -49.88 28.11 -16.28
N ALA A 7 -48.98 29.07 -16.05
CA ALA A 7 -47.57 28.93 -16.33
C ALA A 7 -46.96 27.94 -15.31
N GLY A 8 -47.03 26.65 -15.63
CA GLY A 8 -46.32 25.62 -14.89
C GLY A 8 -44.83 25.71 -15.19
N LEU A 9 -44.06 26.28 -14.27
CA LEU A 9 -42.62 26.08 -14.21
C LEU A 9 -42.36 24.57 -14.03
N PHE A 10 -42.03 23.87 -15.11
CA PHE A 10 -41.31 22.61 -15.02
C PHE A 10 -39.89 22.93 -14.58
N SER A 11 -39.68 23.01 -13.26
CA SER A 11 -38.37 22.91 -12.65
C SER A 11 -37.83 21.51 -12.94
N LEU A 12 -37.16 21.35 -14.08
CA LEU A 12 -36.27 20.23 -14.38
C LEU A 12 -35.14 20.26 -13.35
N THR A 13 -35.42 19.74 -12.15
CA THR A 13 -34.37 19.29 -11.25
C THR A 13 -33.83 18.02 -11.87
N PHE A 14 -32.85 18.19 -12.77
CA PHE A 14 -31.87 17.15 -12.99
C PHE A 14 -31.21 16.92 -11.63
N ILE A 15 -31.69 15.91 -10.91
CA ILE A 15 -30.90 15.25 -9.88
C ILE A 15 -29.77 14.60 -10.65
N TRP A 16 -28.73 15.39 -10.92
CA TRP A 16 -27.44 14.90 -11.34
C TRP A 16 -26.91 14.15 -10.12
N THR A 17 -27.27 12.87 -10.03
CA THR A 17 -26.56 11.94 -9.17
C THR A 17 -25.12 11.97 -9.64
N ASN A 18 -24.29 12.70 -8.90
CA ASN A 18 -22.86 12.72 -9.10
C ASN A 18 -22.38 11.25 -9.12
N PRO A 19 -21.89 10.72 -10.26
CA PRO A 19 -21.57 9.31 -10.40
C PRO A 19 -20.30 8.92 -9.61
N ASN A 20 -19.68 9.86 -8.88
CA ASN A 20 -18.51 9.61 -8.04
C ASN A 20 -18.86 9.38 -6.55
N PHE A 21 -19.92 8.62 -6.28
CA PHE A 21 -20.14 8.09 -4.94
C PHE A 21 -19.16 6.92 -4.70
N ALA A 22 -18.15 7.19 -3.87
CA ALA A 22 -17.25 6.23 -3.24
C ALA A 22 -16.35 5.39 -4.17
N LYS A 23 -15.22 5.96 -4.60
CA LYS A 23 -14.06 5.11 -4.91
C LYS A 23 -13.70 4.37 -3.61
N SER A 24 -13.63 3.04 -3.66
CA SER A 24 -13.30 2.22 -2.50
C SER A 24 -11.94 2.67 -1.94
N LEU A 25 -11.85 2.75 -0.60
CA LEU A 25 -10.59 2.95 0.11
C LEU A 25 -9.68 1.71 0.01
N ASP A 26 -10.26 0.57 -0.38
CA ASP A 26 -9.51 -0.66 -0.49
C ASP A 26 -8.45 -0.53 -1.60
N GLY A 27 -7.22 -0.85 -1.25
CA GLY A 27 -6.09 -0.65 -2.14
C GLY A 27 -4.76 -0.89 -1.47
N LEU A 28 -3.70 -0.81 -2.27
CA LEU A 28 -2.34 -0.91 -1.82
C LEU A 28 -1.60 0.37 -2.19
N TYR A 29 -1.04 1.02 -1.17
CA TYR A 29 -0.44 2.35 -1.21
C TYR A 29 1.04 2.23 -0.93
N PHE A 30 1.89 2.94 -1.66
CA PHE A 30 3.34 2.96 -1.38
C PHE A 30 3.92 4.38 -1.40
N SER A 31 4.90 4.59 -0.53
CA SER A 31 5.80 5.74 -0.58
C SER A 31 6.81 5.59 -1.72
N GLU A 32 7.53 6.66 -2.01
CA GLU A 32 8.83 6.55 -2.68
C GLU A 32 9.89 5.97 -1.73
N MET A 33 11.12 5.78 -2.22
CA MET A 33 12.26 5.53 -1.37
C MET A 33 12.65 6.82 -0.63
N LEU A 34 12.53 6.79 0.69
CA LEU A 34 12.79 7.94 1.55
C LEU A 34 14.19 7.83 2.16
N PRO A 35 15.10 8.79 1.92
CA PRO A 35 16.45 8.75 2.46
C PRO A 35 16.42 8.90 3.99
N THR A 36 17.37 8.30 4.71
CA THR A 36 17.55 8.55 6.15
C THR A 36 19.01 8.90 6.39
N GLU A 37 19.35 9.38 7.58
CA GLU A 37 20.74 9.73 7.93
C GLU A 37 21.74 8.60 7.62
N ASN A 38 21.32 7.34 7.76
CA ASN A 38 22.18 6.17 7.60
C ASN A 38 21.66 5.12 6.60
N GLY A 39 20.83 5.51 5.65
CA GLY A 39 20.26 4.59 4.66
C GLY A 39 18.97 5.11 4.05
N TYR A 40 17.94 4.29 4.00
CA TYR A 40 16.64 4.65 3.43
C TYR A 40 15.54 3.73 3.95
N LEU A 41 14.28 4.12 3.70
CA LEU A 41 13.11 3.29 3.92
C LEU A 41 12.12 3.36 2.76
N ILE A 42 11.30 2.32 2.62
CA ILE A 42 10.14 2.26 1.73
C ILE A 42 8.96 1.78 2.58
N LEU A 43 7.82 2.46 2.48
CA LEU A 43 6.63 2.16 3.25
C LEU A 43 5.48 1.76 2.31
N GLY A 44 4.74 0.72 2.69
CA GLY A 44 3.49 0.36 2.04
C GLY A 44 2.36 0.15 3.04
N ILE A 45 1.12 0.37 2.59
CA ILE A 45 -0.11 0.15 3.37
C ILE A 45 -1.12 -0.53 2.47
N GLU A 46 -1.60 -1.70 2.87
CA GLU A 46 -2.76 -2.37 2.31
C GLU A 46 -3.97 -2.01 3.16
N ILE A 47 -5.02 -1.43 2.58
CA ILE A 47 -6.30 -1.21 3.24
C ILE A 47 -7.34 -2.09 2.57
N PHE A 48 -8.20 -2.71 3.38
CA PHE A 48 -9.22 -3.60 2.87
C PHE A 48 -10.44 -3.68 3.78
N THR A 49 -11.58 -4.00 3.19
CA THR A 49 -12.84 -4.16 3.92
C THR A 49 -13.26 -5.62 3.96
N GLU A 50 -13.48 -6.16 5.16
CA GLU A 50 -14.00 -7.51 5.37
C GLU A 50 -15.23 -7.46 6.28
N LYS A 51 -16.35 -8.06 5.82
CA LYS A 51 -17.62 -8.14 6.57
C LYS A 51 -18.10 -6.77 7.11
N GLY A 52 -17.88 -5.70 6.36
CA GLY A 52 -18.28 -4.33 6.70
C GLY A 52 -17.31 -3.58 7.64
N ASN A 53 -16.21 -4.21 8.07
CA ASN A 53 -15.17 -3.57 8.86
C ASN A 53 -13.92 -3.31 7.99
N SER A 54 -13.26 -2.18 8.19
CA SER A 54 -12.02 -1.83 7.47
C SER A 54 -10.79 -2.14 8.31
N PHE A 55 -9.82 -2.80 7.69
CA PHE A 55 -8.56 -3.24 8.27
C PHE A 55 -7.40 -2.73 7.44
N TYR A 56 -6.21 -2.78 8.02
CA TYR A 56 -4.99 -2.50 7.27
C TYR A 56 -3.83 -3.41 7.67
N ASN A 57 -2.94 -3.61 6.71
CA ASN A 57 -1.59 -4.11 6.93
C ASN A 57 -0.63 -3.01 6.48
N ALA A 58 0.34 -2.63 7.30
CA ALA A 58 1.42 -1.75 6.88
C ALA A 58 2.76 -2.46 6.99
N GLN A 59 3.67 -2.17 6.06
CA GLN A 59 5.02 -2.70 6.05
C GLN A 59 6.00 -1.58 5.73
N GLU A 60 7.07 -1.47 6.51
CA GLU A 60 8.19 -0.57 6.26
C GLU A 60 9.45 -1.40 6.12
N LEU A 61 10.06 -1.38 4.94
CA LEU A 61 11.41 -1.91 4.72
C LEU A 61 12.40 -0.79 4.96
N ARG A 62 13.41 -1.07 5.78
CA ARG A 62 14.48 -0.14 6.11
C ARG A 62 15.83 -0.77 5.86
N PHE A 63 16.72 0.01 5.24
CA PHE A 63 18.14 -0.28 5.22
C PHE A 63 18.90 0.72 6.08
N GLN A 64 19.83 0.22 6.89
CA GLN A 64 20.79 1.01 7.64
C GLN A 64 22.19 0.46 7.38
N LYS A 65 23.14 1.31 6.98
CA LYS A 65 24.52 0.86 6.66
C LYS A 65 25.20 0.13 7.81
N SER A 66 24.87 0.48 9.06
CA SER A 66 25.49 -0.10 10.25
C SER A 66 24.80 -1.37 10.78
N ARG A 67 23.57 -1.67 10.34
CA ARG A 67 22.74 -2.75 10.92
C ARG A 67 22.12 -3.69 9.87
N GLY A 68 22.23 -3.36 8.58
CA GLY A 68 21.61 -4.10 7.50
C GLY A 68 20.13 -3.74 7.34
N TRP A 69 19.30 -4.76 7.19
CA TRP A 69 17.89 -4.65 6.85
C TRP A 69 16.99 -4.89 8.04
N GLU A 70 15.94 -4.08 8.12
CA GLU A 70 14.85 -4.23 9.07
C GLU A 70 13.51 -4.15 8.32
N GLU A 71 12.58 -5.03 8.68
CA GLU A 71 11.21 -4.98 8.22
C GLU A 71 10.30 -4.81 9.44
N VAL A 72 9.46 -3.78 9.37
CA VAL A 72 8.49 -3.46 10.41
C VAL A 72 7.10 -3.69 9.84
N LEU A 73 6.30 -4.51 10.50
CA LEU A 73 4.96 -4.88 10.06
C LEU A 73 3.94 -4.46 11.11
N PHE A 74 2.88 -3.80 10.68
CA PHE A 74 1.77 -3.36 11.53
C PHE A 74 0.49 -3.96 10.95
N VAL A 75 -0.39 -4.43 11.84
CA VAL A 75 -1.73 -4.88 11.47
C VAL A 75 -2.74 -4.25 12.41
N GLY A 76 -3.90 -3.87 11.89
CA GLY A 76 -4.93 -3.29 12.74
C GLY A 76 -6.17 -2.84 11.98
N LYS A 77 -6.89 -1.91 12.60
CA LYS A 77 -8.18 -1.41 12.12
C LYS A 77 -8.05 -0.02 11.54
N VAL A 78 -8.92 0.27 10.59
CA VAL A 78 -9.11 1.62 10.05
C VAL A 78 -10.38 2.20 10.65
N THR A 79 -10.25 3.30 11.38
CA THR A 79 -11.38 4.11 11.85
C THR A 79 -11.41 5.44 11.11
N ARG A 80 -12.48 6.22 11.29
CA ARG A 80 -12.65 7.52 10.63
C ARG A 80 -12.77 8.60 11.69
N ASP A 81 -12.04 9.70 11.51
CA ASP A 81 -12.21 10.94 12.25
C ASP A 81 -12.39 12.09 11.26
N GLY A 82 -13.65 12.49 11.06
CA GLY A 82 -14.01 13.46 10.03
C GLY A 82 -13.63 13.00 8.61
N LYS A 83 -12.64 13.68 8.01
CA LYS A 83 -12.12 13.37 6.66
C LYS A 83 -10.89 12.45 6.67
N ASP A 84 -10.27 12.29 7.83
CA ASP A 84 -9.06 11.51 7.98
C ASP A 84 -9.40 10.07 8.34
N LEU A 85 -8.53 9.15 7.92
CA LEU A 85 -8.51 7.79 8.39
C LEU A 85 -7.53 7.68 9.52
N ILE A 86 -7.93 6.99 10.56
CA ILE A 86 -7.06 6.69 11.69
C ILE A 86 -6.73 5.21 11.60
N LEU A 87 -5.45 4.92 11.41
CA LEU A 87 -4.91 3.57 11.43
C LEU A 87 -4.54 3.25 12.87
N VAL A 88 -5.32 2.38 13.49
CA VAL A 88 -5.11 1.94 14.88
C VAL A 88 -4.49 0.53 14.82
N PRO A 89 -3.16 0.40 14.96
CA PRO A 89 -2.53 -0.92 15.05
C PRO A 89 -3.01 -1.69 16.26
N GLU A 90 -3.18 -2.99 16.08
CA GLU A 90 -3.44 -3.93 17.18
C GLU A 90 -2.17 -4.73 17.50
N ALA A 91 -1.36 -5.03 16.49
CA ALA A 91 -0.09 -5.73 16.66
C ALA A 91 0.98 -5.20 15.70
N CYS A 92 2.21 -5.26 16.16
CA CYS A 92 3.38 -4.86 15.39
C CYS A 92 4.51 -5.88 15.56
N GLN A 93 5.30 -6.06 14.49
CA GLN A 93 6.39 -7.01 14.43
C GLN A 93 7.62 -6.35 13.81
N ILE A 94 8.80 -6.62 14.36
CA ILE A 94 10.09 -6.18 13.80
C ILE A 94 10.91 -7.42 13.45
N ARG A 95 11.43 -7.44 12.23
CA ARG A 95 12.31 -8.48 11.70
C ARG A 95 13.58 -7.85 11.17
N ALA A 96 14.70 -8.56 11.21
CA ALA A 96 15.95 -8.04 10.66
C ALA A 96 16.85 -9.11 10.05
N THR A 97 17.76 -8.67 9.20
CA THR A 97 18.88 -9.45 8.64
C THR A 97 20.01 -8.52 8.26
N GLU A 98 21.25 -8.92 8.46
CA GLU A 98 22.40 -8.14 7.99
C GLU A 98 22.53 -8.19 6.46
N THR A 99 22.18 -9.33 5.85
CA THR A 99 22.37 -9.57 4.41
C THR A 99 21.05 -9.53 3.66
N TRP A 100 21.00 -8.80 2.56
CA TRP A 100 19.88 -8.82 1.62
C TRP A 100 19.59 -10.25 1.11
N GLY A 101 18.32 -10.56 0.85
CA GLY A 101 17.88 -11.87 0.32
C GLY A 101 17.92 -13.02 1.33
N LYS A 102 18.49 -12.84 2.52
CA LYS A 102 18.37 -13.83 3.59
C LYS A 102 17.04 -13.68 4.31
N LYS A 103 16.55 -14.80 4.86
CA LYS A 103 15.37 -14.82 5.72
C LYS A 103 15.60 -13.91 6.92
N MET A 104 14.68 -12.96 7.13
CA MET A 104 14.74 -12.06 8.29
C MET A 104 14.35 -12.80 9.57
N ALA A 105 15.14 -12.62 10.62
CA ALA A 105 14.85 -13.13 11.95
C ALA A 105 13.81 -12.24 12.64
N LEU A 106 12.83 -12.84 13.30
CA LEU A 106 11.92 -12.12 14.19
C LEU A 106 12.71 -11.59 15.40
N LEU A 107 12.75 -10.28 15.57
CA LEU A 107 13.40 -9.65 16.72
C LEU A 107 12.42 -9.40 17.86
N ARG A 108 11.27 -8.79 17.54
CA ARG A 108 10.27 -8.39 18.53
C ARG A 108 8.86 -8.40 17.96
N ARG A 109 7.90 -8.59 18.86
CA ARG A 109 6.47 -8.46 18.59
C ARG A 109 5.84 -7.76 19.78
N PHE A 110 4.96 -6.80 19.53
CA PHE A 110 4.27 -6.05 20.57
C PHE A 110 2.79 -5.92 20.21
N ASP A 111 2.01 -5.68 21.25
CA ASP A 111 0.69 -5.08 21.11
C ASP A 111 0.90 -3.56 20.96
N CYS A 112 0.36 -2.99 19.89
CA CYS A 112 0.64 -1.63 19.47
C CYS A 112 -0.59 -0.71 19.58
N ASP A 113 -1.60 -1.11 20.36
CA ASP A 113 -2.90 -0.45 20.52
C ASP A 113 -2.90 0.99 21.06
N HIS A 114 -1.75 1.48 21.53
CA HIS A 114 -1.53 2.84 22.01
C HIS A 114 -1.00 3.80 20.91
N LEU A 115 -0.70 3.29 19.72
CA LEU A 115 -0.25 4.09 18.58
C LEU A 115 -1.44 4.42 17.68
N GLU A 116 -1.35 5.54 16.97
CA GLU A 116 -2.31 5.93 15.95
C GLU A 116 -1.58 6.64 14.82
N PHE A 117 -1.90 6.30 13.57
CA PHE A 117 -1.40 7.00 12.40
C PHE A 117 -2.55 7.64 11.66
N ARG A 118 -2.41 8.93 11.35
CA ARG A 118 -3.40 9.63 10.52
C ARG A 118 -3.05 9.44 9.06
N LEU A 119 -4.03 9.06 8.27
CA LEU A 119 -3.91 8.87 6.84
C LEU A 119 -4.96 9.71 6.14
N GLY A 120 -4.53 10.69 5.34
CA GLY A 120 -5.44 11.55 4.61
C GLY A 120 -4.74 12.40 3.54
N PRO A 121 -5.49 13.07 2.64
CA PRO A 121 -6.93 13.01 2.45
C PRO A 121 -7.32 12.44 1.07
N PHE A 122 -8.39 11.62 1.01
CA PHE A 122 -8.84 11.01 -0.24
C PHE A 122 -9.76 11.95 -1.04
N GLY A 123 -9.38 12.29 -2.29
CA GLY A 123 -9.97 13.30 -3.17
C GLY A 123 -9.02 13.59 -4.36
N SER A 124 -8.83 14.86 -4.76
CA SER A 124 -7.82 15.24 -5.78
C SER A 124 -6.43 15.55 -5.20
N GLY A 125 -6.20 15.27 -3.90
CA GLY A 125 -4.92 15.48 -3.23
C GLY A 125 -4.09 14.19 -3.11
N PRO A 126 -2.77 14.29 -2.87
CA PRO A 126 -1.94 13.14 -2.58
C PRO A 126 -2.31 12.55 -1.21
N LEU A 127 -2.28 11.22 -1.11
CA LEU A 127 -2.47 10.54 0.17
C LEU A 127 -1.22 10.68 1.03
N VAL A 128 -1.38 11.06 2.30
CA VAL A 128 -0.29 11.34 3.23
C VAL A 128 -0.50 10.58 4.53
N LEU A 129 0.51 9.85 4.96
CA LEU A 129 0.58 9.25 6.29
C LEU A 129 1.29 10.21 7.25
N SER A 130 0.76 10.39 8.46
CA SER A 130 1.30 11.33 9.45
C SER A 130 2.79 11.10 9.74
N GLU A 131 3.23 9.85 9.75
CA GLU A 131 4.62 9.46 9.92
C GLU A 131 4.88 8.03 9.50
N SER A 132 6.16 7.69 9.28
CA SER A 132 6.62 6.32 9.07
C SER A 132 6.36 5.44 10.31
N LEU A 133 6.39 4.11 10.17
CA LEU A 133 5.95 3.20 11.23
C LEU A 133 6.81 3.27 12.51
N LEU A 134 8.09 3.66 12.37
CA LEU A 134 9.00 3.94 13.48
C LEU A 134 9.23 5.45 13.71
N GLY A 135 8.37 6.31 13.15
CA GLY A 135 8.40 7.76 13.34
C GLY A 135 9.62 8.48 12.78
N THR A 136 10.36 7.85 11.86
CA THR A 136 11.61 8.43 11.30
C THR A 136 11.34 9.54 10.30
N TRP A 137 10.27 9.39 9.52
CA TRP A 137 9.80 10.41 8.59
C TRP A 137 8.43 10.90 9.02
N LYS A 138 8.21 12.22 8.94
CA LYS A 138 6.90 12.85 9.11
C LYS A 138 6.28 13.14 7.74
N GLU A 139 4.96 13.15 7.68
CA GLU A 139 4.20 13.50 6.46
C GLU A 139 4.62 12.70 5.23
N VAL A 140 4.57 11.37 5.35
CA VAL A 140 4.98 10.44 4.30
C VAL A 140 3.97 10.45 3.16
N LEU A 141 4.37 10.97 2.01
CA LEU A 141 3.57 10.92 0.78
C LEU A 141 3.47 9.49 0.24
N MET A 142 2.27 9.12 -0.21
CA MET A 142 1.96 7.82 -0.79
C MET A 142 1.52 7.97 -2.26
N PRO A 143 2.46 8.30 -3.18
CA PRO A 143 2.10 8.63 -4.56
C PRO A 143 1.68 7.43 -5.40
N TYR A 144 2.04 6.21 -5.00
CA TYR A 144 1.69 5.00 -5.73
C TYR A 144 0.43 4.38 -5.13
N VAL A 145 -0.62 4.27 -5.96
CA VAL A 145 -1.90 3.64 -5.59
C VAL A 145 -2.19 2.50 -6.55
N LEU A 146 -2.33 1.29 -6.03
CA LEU A 146 -2.63 0.10 -6.80
C LEU A 146 -3.99 -0.47 -6.39
N ASP A 147 -4.87 -0.68 -7.38
CA ASP A 147 -6.13 -1.40 -7.17
C ASP A 147 -5.84 -2.85 -6.80
N HIS A 148 -5.98 -3.23 -5.54
CA HIS A 148 -5.48 -4.51 -5.04
C HIS A 148 -6.62 -5.39 -4.52
N ARG A 149 -6.50 -6.72 -4.70
CA ARG A 149 -7.35 -7.67 -3.99
C ARG A 149 -6.62 -8.10 -2.74
N PRO A 150 -7.22 -7.96 -1.55
CA PRO A 150 -6.52 -8.24 -0.29
C PRO A 150 -5.90 -9.63 -0.27
N GLY A 151 -4.62 -9.72 0.10
CA GLY A 151 -3.89 -10.98 0.17
C GLY A 151 -3.21 -11.43 -1.13
N ASP A 152 -3.46 -10.78 -2.27
CA ASP A 152 -2.69 -11.06 -3.48
C ASP A 152 -1.22 -10.66 -3.28
N PRO A 153 -0.22 -11.44 -3.75
CA PRO A 153 1.16 -11.02 -3.63
C PRO A 153 1.49 -9.85 -4.56
N VAL A 154 2.13 -8.83 -3.99
CA VAL A 154 2.65 -7.68 -4.73
C VAL A 154 4.10 -7.47 -4.35
N ALA A 155 4.95 -7.49 -5.36
CA ALA A 155 6.35 -7.17 -5.27
C ALA A 155 6.63 -5.77 -5.80
N ILE A 156 7.59 -5.14 -5.15
CA ILE A 156 8.24 -3.91 -5.55
C ILE A 156 9.68 -4.26 -5.87
N HIS A 157 10.08 -3.97 -7.09
CA HIS A 157 11.48 -3.92 -7.47
C HIS A 157 11.98 -2.49 -7.29
N PHE A 158 13.19 -2.37 -6.73
CA PHE A 158 13.84 -1.10 -6.44
C PHE A 158 15.36 -1.22 -6.59
N ASP A 159 16.00 -0.11 -6.94
CA ASP A 159 17.46 -0.01 -7.05
C ASP A 159 18.08 0.13 -5.65
N ALA A 160 19.13 -0.64 -5.35
CA ALA A 160 19.79 -0.63 -4.03
C ALA A 160 21.32 -0.62 -4.12
N PRO A 161 21.93 0.28 -4.91
CA PRO A 161 23.30 0.18 -5.42
C PRO A 161 24.39 0.08 -4.35
N GLN A 162 24.10 0.51 -3.12
CA GLN A 162 25.03 0.42 -1.98
C GLN A 162 25.22 -1.02 -1.45
N ILE A 163 24.38 -1.96 -1.89
CA ILE A 163 24.30 -3.32 -1.34
C ILE A 163 24.24 -4.36 -2.46
N THR A 164 23.38 -4.11 -3.45
CA THR A 164 23.09 -5.00 -4.58
C THR A 164 22.70 -4.14 -5.77
N THR A 165 22.76 -4.68 -6.98
CA THR A 165 22.25 -3.94 -8.15
C THR A 165 20.75 -3.70 -8.04
N GLU A 166 20.01 -4.62 -7.42
CA GLU A 166 18.56 -4.56 -7.28
C GLU A 166 18.01 -5.40 -6.11
N GLY A 167 16.81 -5.04 -5.64
CA GLY A 167 16.07 -5.78 -4.61
C GLY A 167 14.57 -5.88 -4.92
N ILE A 168 13.95 -6.96 -4.43
CA ILE A 168 12.50 -7.17 -4.43
C ILE A 168 11.97 -7.24 -3.00
N TRP A 169 10.92 -6.48 -2.71
CA TRP A 169 10.21 -6.49 -1.42
C TRP A 169 8.73 -6.19 -1.62
N GLY A 170 7.86 -6.57 -0.68
CA GLY A 170 6.46 -6.16 -0.72
C GLY A 170 5.53 -7.10 0.02
N PHE A 171 4.25 -6.99 -0.30
CA PHE A 171 3.15 -7.59 0.46
C PHE A 171 2.88 -9.02 0.04
N HIS A 172 2.60 -9.88 1.02
CA HIS A 172 2.19 -11.28 0.82
C HIS A 172 3.17 -12.13 -0.01
N LEU A 173 4.46 -11.79 0.01
CA LEU A 173 5.51 -12.53 -0.71
C LEU A 173 5.99 -13.81 0.02
N ASN A 174 5.51 -14.02 1.25
CA ASN A 174 5.82 -15.23 2.01
C ASN A 174 5.26 -16.47 1.30
N GLY A 175 6.12 -17.47 1.07
CA GLY A 175 5.76 -18.71 0.38
C GLY A 175 6.36 -18.87 -1.02
N LEU A 176 7.06 -17.86 -1.53
CA LEU A 176 7.67 -17.92 -2.88
C LEU A 176 9.09 -18.51 -2.89
N GLY A 177 9.65 -18.84 -1.72
CA GLY A 177 10.89 -19.61 -1.61
C GLY A 177 12.10 -19.00 -2.33
N GLY A 178 12.12 -17.68 -2.53
CA GLY A 178 13.16 -16.99 -3.30
C GLY A 178 13.11 -17.26 -4.81
N LYS A 179 12.00 -17.80 -5.33
CA LYS A 179 11.78 -18.01 -6.76
C LYS A 179 10.96 -16.87 -7.35
N ASP A 180 11.32 -16.49 -8.56
CA ASP A 180 10.52 -15.58 -9.37
C ASP A 180 9.13 -16.16 -9.64
N PRO A 181 8.11 -15.32 -9.84
CA PRO A 181 6.77 -15.78 -10.17
C PRO A 181 6.75 -16.48 -11.54
N GLU A 182 5.84 -17.44 -11.72
CA GLU A 182 5.60 -18.01 -13.06
C GLU A 182 4.95 -16.97 -13.98
N LYS A 183 4.06 -16.14 -13.45
CA LYS A 183 3.28 -15.14 -14.18
C LYS A 183 3.17 -13.81 -13.44
N SER A 184 3.24 -12.72 -14.18
CA SER A 184 2.99 -11.36 -13.72
C SER A 184 1.76 -10.75 -14.39
N TRP A 185 1.04 -9.88 -13.68
CA TRP A 185 -0.11 -9.17 -14.24
C TRP A 185 0.33 -8.11 -15.25
N ASN A 186 -0.22 -8.15 -16.47
CA ASN A 186 -0.09 -7.08 -17.44
C ASN A 186 -1.27 -6.10 -17.30
N PRO A 187 -1.08 -4.89 -16.74
CA PRO A 187 -2.18 -3.95 -16.51
C PRO A 187 -2.80 -3.43 -17.82
N SER A 188 -2.00 -3.28 -18.89
CA SER A 188 -2.49 -2.79 -20.18
C SER A 188 -3.40 -3.78 -20.88
N LYS A 189 -3.04 -5.07 -20.83
CA LYS A 189 -3.82 -6.15 -21.45
C LYS A 189 -4.86 -6.78 -20.51
N ARG A 190 -4.78 -6.48 -19.22
CA ARG A 190 -5.61 -7.07 -18.14
C ARG A 190 -5.58 -8.61 -18.15
N ILE A 191 -4.40 -9.19 -18.38
CA ILE A 191 -4.18 -10.64 -18.37
C ILE A 191 -2.90 -10.99 -17.60
N TRP A 192 -2.82 -12.24 -17.15
CA TRP A 192 -1.60 -12.82 -16.60
C TRP A 192 -0.70 -13.32 -17.72
N GLU A 193 0.56 -12.88 -17.76
CA GLU A 193 1.57 -13.30 -18.75
C GLU A 193 2.75 -13.97 -18.06
N PRO A 194 3.49 -14.87 -18.74
CA PRO A 194 4.73 -15.44 -18.21
C PRO A 194 5.67 -14.32 -17.76
N PHE A 195 6.25 -14.47 -16.56
CA PHE A 195 7.17 -13.48 -16.02
C PHE A 195 8.40 -13.33 -16.95
N GLN A 196 8.68 -12.09 -17.37
CA GLN A 196 9.76 -11.79 -18.33
C GLN A 196 11.01 -11.23 -17.63
N GLY A 197 11.12 -11.36 -16.31
CA GLY A 197 12.16 -10.72 -15.51
C GLY A 197 11.79 -9.30 -15.07
N TYR A 198 12.61 -8.76 -14.16
CA TYR A 198 12.48 -7.39 -13.69
C TYR A 198 12.97 -6.43 -14.77
N ARG A 199 12.21 -5.35 -14.99
CA ARG A 199 12.63 -4.27 -15.88
C ARG A 199 13.67 -3.44 -15.14
N SER A 200 14.65 -2.91 -15.87
CA SER A 200 15.62 -1.97 -15.33
C SER A 200 15.20 -0.56 -15.73
N ARG A 201 14.36 0.07 -14.91
CA ARG A 201 13.88 1.45 -15.07
C ARG A 201 13.98 2.15 -13.71
N PRO A 202 14.31 3.46 -13.69
CA PRO A 202 14.40 4.21 -12.44
C PRO A 202 13.08 4.19 -11.66
N GLY A 203 13.19 4.16 -10.33
CA GLY A 203 12.06 4.23 -9.41
C GLY A 203 11.46 2.87 -9.05
N LEU A 204 10.37 2.89 -8.29
CA LEU A 204 9.70 1.67 -7.84
C LEU A 204 8.91 1.03 -9.00
N GLN A 205 9.04 -0.28 -9.13
CA GLN A 205 8.30 -1.06 -10.12
C GLN A 205 7.45 -2.12 -9.46
N PHE A 206 6.17 -2.16 -9.81
CA PHE A 206 5.19 -3.02 -9.15
C PHE A 206 4.86 -4.24 -10.00
N TYR A 207 4.95 -5.42 -9.39
CA TYR A 207 4.64 -6.70 -9.99
C TYR A 207 3.58 -7.38 -9.14
N ARG A 208 2.43 -7.69 -9.73
CA ARG A 208 1.47 -8.61 -9.09
C ARG A 208 1.83 -10.01 -9.50
N TRP A 209 1.78 -10.93 -8.55
CA TRP A 209 2.14 -12.32 -8.79
C TRP A 209 0.93 -13.21 -8.61
N LYS A 210 0.77 -14.19 -9.49
CA LYS A 210 -0.20 -15.25 -9.26
C LYS A 210 0.45 -16.22 -8.27
N ARG A 211 -0.18 -16.45 -7.12
CA ARG A 211 0.23 -17.55 -6.23
C ARG A 211 0.13 -18.85 -7.03
N SER A 212 1.25 -19.38 -7.49
CA SER A 212 1.37 -20.78 -7.84
C SER A 212 1.51 -21.50 -6.50
N PHE A 213 0.39 -22.00 -5.96
CA PHE A 213 0.50 -23.02 -4.93
C PHE A 213 1.37 -24.11 -5.54
N SER A 214 2.51 -24.41 -4.91
CA SER A 214 3.19 -25.67 -5.17
C SER A 214 2.17 -26.76 -4.84
N ASN A 215 1.85 -27.60 -5.82
CA ASN A 215 1.31 -28.92 -5.53
C ASN A 215 2.31 -29.70 -4.68
#